data_AF-A0A9E2NSI5-F1
#
_entry.id   AF-A0A9E2NSI5-F1
#
_cell.length_a   1.000
_cell.length_b   1.000
_cell.length_c   1.000
_cell.angle_alpha   90.00
_cell.angle_beta   90.00
_cell.angle_gamma   90.00
#
_symmetry.space_group_name_H-M   'P 1'
#
loop_
_entity.id
_entity.type
_entity.pdbx_description
1 polymer ?
#
loop_
_entity_poly.entity_id
_entity_poly.type
_entity_poly.pdbx_seq_one_letter_code
_entity_poly.pdbx_strand_id
1 'polypeptide(L)' 'MSVSIRLTPEEKSLAQAYADMHSISLSEAFKRALFDKIEDEYEVRIAENAYAEYMQDPKTVSHAEAGNILGLK' A
#
# COMPACT_ATOMS: atom_id res chain seq x y z
N MET A 1 -11.16 18.88 -8.03
CA MET A 1 -11.83 18.57 -6.75
C MET A 1 -10.92 19.02 -5.62
N SER A 2 -11.45 19.64 -4.57
CA SER A 2 -10.68 20.14 -3.43
C SER A 2 -11.20 19.53 -2.13
N VAL A 3 -10.28 19.19 -1.21
CA VAL A 3 -10.59 18.69 0.13
C VAL A 3 -10.04 19.71 1.14
N SER A 4 -10.87 20.08 2.11
CA SER A 4 -10.47 20.98 3.19
C SER A 4 -10.36 20.18 4.49
N ILE A 5 -9.19 20.19 5.10
CA ILE A 5 -8.92 19.50 6.37
C ILE A 5 -8.62 20.57 7.42
N ARG A 6 -9.25 20.47 8.58
CA ARG A 6 -8.95 21.32 9.73
C ARG A 6 -7.81 20.67 10.52
N LEU A 7 -6.75 21.42 10.76
CA LEU A 7 -5.59 21.00 11.53
C LEU A 7 -5.37 21.95 12.69
N THR A 8 -4.84 21.45 13.80
CA THR A 8 -4.25 22.29 14.84
C THR A 8 -2.95 22.94 14.32
N PRO A 9 -2.46 24.01 14.97
CA PRO A 9 -1.17 24.59 14.60
C PRO A 9 -0.01 23.58 14.67
N GLU A 10 -0.05 22.67 15.65
CA GLU A 10 0.97 21.63 15.86
C GLU A 10 0.94 20.57 14.75
N GLU A 11 -0.24 20.05 14.40
CA GLU A 11 -0.42 19.11 13.29
C GLU A 11 0.06 19.69 11.96
N LYS A 12 -0.31 20.96 11.71
CA LYS A 12 0.15 21.66 10.50
C LYS A 12 1.67 21.81 10.48
N SER A 13 2.28 22.19 11.60
CA SER A 13 3.74 22.34 11.69
C SER A 13 4.45 21.01 11.43
N LEU A 14 3.94 19.91 11.99
CA LEU A 14 4.49 18.58 11.79
C LEU A 14 4.38 18.13 10.32
N ALA A 15 3.18 18.28 9.74
CA ALA A 15 2.95 17.89 8.35
C ALA A 15 3.77 18.74 7.36
N GLN A 16 3.98 20.03 7.67
CA GLN A 16 4.84 20.91 6.87
C GLN A 16 6.31 20.48 6.95
N ALA A 17 6.82 20.19 8.15
CA ALA A 17 8.20 19.72 8.31
C ALA A 17 8.46 18.42 7.54
N TYR A 18 7.49 17.49 7.55
CA TYR A 18 7.55 16.27 6.73
C TYR A 18 7.60 16.59 5.24
N ALA A 19 6.70 17.44 4.76
CA ALA A 19 6.65 17.82 3.35
C ALA A 19 7.97 18.49 2.88
N ASP A 20 8.52 19.39 3.69
CA ASP A 20 9.78 20.09 3.42
C ASP A 20 10.97 19.11 3.39
N MET A 21 11.05 18.19 4.35
CA MET A 21 12.09 17.15 4.39
C MET A 21 12.11 16.28 3.13
N HIS A 22 10.93 15.99 2.58
CA HIS A 22 10.77 15.21 1.36
C HIS A 22 10.73 16.06 0.08
N SER A 23 10.89 17.39 0.18
CA SER A 23 10.81 18.33 -0.94
C SER A 23 9.53 18.20 -1.77
N ILE A 24 8.41 17.95 -1.09
CA ILE A 24 7.08 17.82 -1.69
C ILE A 24 6.12 18.86 -1.13
N SER A 25 5.00 19.10 -1.81
CA SER A 25 3.95 19.96 -1.27
C SER A 25 3.21 19.28 -0.11
N LEU A 26 2.65 20.08 0.81
CA LEU A 26 1.81 19.58 1.89
C LEU A 26 0.63 18.73 1.37
N SER A 27 0.00 19.17 0.27
CA SER A 27 -1.09 18.43 -0.37
C SER A 27 -0.63 17.09 -0.95
N GLU A 28 0.60 17.01 -1.46
CA GLU A 28 1.17 15.75 -1.97
C GLU A 28 1.48 14.79 -0.82
N ALA A 29 2.04 15.29 0.29
CA ALA A 29 2.28 14.49 1.48
C ALA A 29 0.98 13.84 2.00
N PHE A 30 -0.12 14.63 2.10
CA PHE A 30 -1.42 14.10 2.50
C PHE A 30 -1.99 13.08 1.50
N LYS A 31 -1.86 13.33 0.19
CA LYS A 31 -2.33 12.38 -0.83
C LYS A 31 -1.61 11.04 -0.72
N ARG A 32 -0.27 11.06 -0.67
CA ARG A 32 0.53 9.84 -0.55
C ARG A 32 0.15 9.07 0.70
N ALA A 33 0.19 9.71 1.86
CA ALA A 33 -0.16 9.06 3.12
C ALA A 33 -1.56 8.42 3.12
N LEU A 34 -2.55 9.07 2.48
CA LEU A 34 -3.89 8.52 2.35
C LEU A 34 -3.91 7.30 1.40
N PHE A 35 -3.32 7.41 0.22
CA PHE A 35 -3.33 6.33 -0.76
C PHE A 35 -2.49 5.13 -0.33
N ASP A 36 -1.35 5.37 0.32
CA ASP A 36 -0.52 4.31 0.92
C ASP A 36 -1.35 3.51 1.94
N LYS A 37 -2.18 4.17 2.76
CA LYS A 37 -3.07 3.45 3.68
C LYS A 37 -4.22 2.71 3.02
N ILE A 38 -4.79 3.25 1.95
CA ILE A 38 -5.79 2.53 1.17
C ILE A 38 -5.17 1.29 0.51
N GLU A 39 -3.96 1.42 -0.03
CA GLU A 39 -3.21 0.33 -0.65
C GLU A 39 -2.89 -0.77 0.35
N ASP A 40 -2.28 -0.43 1.50
CA ASP A 40 -1.99 -1.38 2.58
C ASP A 40 -3.22 -2.23 2.96
N GLU A 41 -4.38 -1.58 3.18
CA GLU A 41 -5.61 -2.28 3.57
C GLU A 41 -6.18 -3.15 2.43
N TYR A 42 -6.04 -2.67 1.19
CA TYR A 42 -6.50 -3.40 0.01
C TYR A 42 -5.63 -4.63 -0.27
N GLU A 43 -4.30 -4.49 -0.16
CA GLU A 43 -3.34 -5.57 -0.32
C GLU A 43 -3.55 -6.68 0.70
N VAL A 44 -3.76 -6.32 1.98
CA VAL A 44 -4.07 -7.29 3.04
C VAL A 44 -5.29 -8.12 2.68
N ARG A 45 -6.39 -7.47 2.24
CA ARG A 45 -7.60 -8.19 1.84
C ARG A 45 -7.38 -9.09 0.63
N ILE A 46 -6.59 -8.67 -0.36
CA ILE A 46 -6.26 -9.52 -1.50
C ILE A 46 -5.49 -10.75 -1.04
N ALA A 47 -4.47 -10.56 -0.20
CA ALA A 47 -3.65 -11.65 0.32
C ALA A 47 -4.48 -12.66 1.12
N GLU A 48 -5.39 -12.17 1.98
CA GLU A 48 -6.32 -13.01 2.74
C GLU A 48 -7.22 -13.84 1.82
N ASN A 49 -7.77 -13.23 0.77
CA ASN A 49 -8.62 -13.93 -0.20
C ASN A 49 -7.83 -15.00 -0.97
N ALA A 50 -6.65 -14.65 -1.48
CA ALA A 50 -5.78 -15.58 -2.19
C ALA A 50 -5.36 -16.76 -1.28
N TYR A 51 -5.09 -16.48 -0.01
CA TYR A 51 -4.81 -17.52 0.98
C TYR A 51 -6.02 -18.41 1.24
N ALA A 52 -7.22 -17.84 1.39
CA ALA A 52 -8.44 -18.62 1.57
C ALA A 52 -8.74 -19.52 0.37
N GLU A 53 -8.54 -19.04 -0.86
CA GLU A 53 -8.67 -19.83 -2.09
C GLU A 53 -7.66 -20.99 -2.12
N TYR A 54 -6.39 -20.72 -1.79
CA TYR A 54 -5.37 -21.77 -1.68
C TYR A 54 -5.74 -22.84 -0.65
N MET A 55 -6.27 -22.44 0.51
CA MET A 55 -6.65 -23.38 1.57
C MET A 55 -7.83 -24.28 1.17
N GLN A 56 -8.63 -23.90 0.18
CA GLN A 56 -9.70 -24.74 -0.37
C GLN A 56 -9.18 -25.84 -1.31
N ASP A 57 -8.12 -25.56 -2.09
CA ASP A 57 -7.48 -26.52 -3.00
C ASP A 57 -5.95 -26.36 -2.98
N PRO A 58 -5.28 -26.84 -1.90
CA PRO A 58 -3.85 -26.62 -1.73
C PRO A 58 -3.05 -27.50 -2.69
N LYS A 59 -2.37 -26.86 -3.65
CA LYS A 59 -1.47 -27.53 -4.59
C LYS A 59 -0.02 -27.25 -4.23
N THR A 60 0.74 -28.31 -4.08
CA THR A 60 2.20 -28.25 -3.93
C THR A 60 2.85 -28.68 -5.23
N VAL A 61 3.73 -27.84 -5.77
CA VAL A 61 4.53 -28.14 -6.96
C VAL A 61 6.01 -28.15 -6.58
N SER A 62 6.81 -28.92 -7.31
CA SER A 62 8.26 -28.86 -7.14
C SER A 62 8.82 -27.50 -7.58
N HIS A 63 10.00 -27.12 -7.09
CA HIS A 63 10.64 -25.87 -7.46
C HIS A 63 10.88 -25.75 -8.99
N ALA A 64 11.22 -26.86 -9.65
CA ALA A 64 11.40 -26.91 -11.10
C ALA A 64 10.09 -26.69 -11.87
N GLU A 65 8.97 -27.24 -11.38
CA GLU A 65 7.65 -27.01 -11.95
C GLU A 65 7.18 -25.57 -11.72
N ALA A 66 7.44 -25.00 -10.53
CA ALA A 66 7.15 -23.58 -10.26
C ALA A 66 7.90 -22.65 -11.24
N GLY A 67 9.19 -22.92 -11.50
CA GLY A 67 9.97 -22.16 -12.48
C GLY A 67 9.39 -22.23 -13.90
N ASN A 68 8.85 -23.38 -14.31
CA ASN A 68 8.13 -23.52 -15.58
C ASN A 68 6.83 -22.73 -15.61
N ILE A 69 6.02 -22.81 -14.55
CA ILE A 69 4.72 -22.14 -14.44
C ILE A 69 4.89 -20.60 -14.45
N LEU A 70 5.92 -20.11 -13.77
CA LEU A 70 6.20 -18.67 -13.63
C LEU A 70 7.01 -18.10 -14.81
N GLY A 71 7.40 -18.92 -15.79
CA GLY A 71 8.16 -18.49 -16.96
C GLY A 71 9.60 -18.08 -16.66
N LEU A 72 10.21 -18.61 -15.60
CA LEU A 72 11.56 -18.27 -15.13
C LEU A 72 12.64 -19.19 -15.73
N LYS A 73 12.50 -19.60 -17.00
CA LYS A 73 13.44 -20.47 -17.72
C LYS A 73 14.42 -19.70 -18.59
#